data_AF-A0A925S7G3-F1
#
_entry.id   AF-A0A925S7G3-F1
#
_cell.length_a   1.000
_cell.length_b   1.000
_cell.length_c   1.000
_cell.angle_alpha   90.00
_cell.angle_beta   90.00
_cell.angle_gamma   90.00
#
_symmetry.space_group_name_H-M   'P 1'
#
loop_
_entity.id
_entity.type
_entity.pdbx_description
1 polymer ?
#
loop_
_entity_poly.entity_id
_entity_poly.type
_entity_poly.pdbx_seq_one_letter_code
_entity_poly.pdbx_strand_id
1 'polypeptide(L)'
;MQSHMALAASVPALTKGDTPSATKDSAKFIDALMSKMTLEEKIGQMNLLSIGFDVTGPVVSKGVDEKIKKGLVGGVFNTYTPSAVRKLQDIAINESRLKIPLFFGYDVIHGQHTIFPINLGLSSSWDTDLIERTASAAAAEASAEGLN
;
A
#
# COMPACT_ATOMS: atom_id res chain seq x y z
N MET A 1 -10.37 19.64 45.11
CA MET A 1 -9.07 19.19 44.56
C MET A 1 -9.36 18.01 43.65
N GLN A 2 -9.40 18.30 42.34
CA GLN A 2 -9.33 17.42 41.15
C GLN A 2 -10.05 16.06 41.15
N SER A 3 -11.22 16.05 40.51
CA SER A 3 -11.55 15.22 39.32
C SER A 3 -10.51 14.15 38.92
N HIS A 4 -10.88 12.88 39.02
CA HIS A 4 -10.40 11.83 38.10
C HIS A 4 -11.53 10.81 37.86
N MET A 5 -12.37 11.15 36.88
CA MET A 5 -13.26 10.20 36.22
C MET A 5 -12.44 9.59 35.07
N ALA A 6 -11.87 8.41 35.29
CA ALA A 6 -11.19 7.66 34.24
C ALA A 6 -12.26 7.07 33.30
N LEU A 7 -12.45 7.72 32.16
CA LEU A 7 -13.26 7.19 31.07
C LEU A 7 -12.44 6.09 30.39
N ALA A 8 -12.71 4.83 30.73
CA ALA A 8 -12.19 3.69 29.97
C ALA A 8 -12.85 3.70 28.59
N ALA A 9 -12.13 4.16 27.57
CA ALA A 9 -12.53 3.98 26.19
C ALA A 9 -12.35 2.50 25.84
N SER A 10 -13.44 1.73 25.85
CA SER A 10 -13.45 0.36 25.36
C SER A 10 -13.09 0.36 23.88
N VAL A 11 -11.94 -0.23 23.53
CA VAL A 11 -11.63 -0.56 22.14
C VAL A 11 -12.72 -1.54 21.67
N PRO A 12 -13.53 -1.21 20.65
CA PRO A 12 -14.50 -2.17 20.15
C PRO A 12 -13.74 -3.32 19.49
N ALA A 13 -14.05 -4.55 19.88
CA ALA A 13 -13.58 -5.72 19.15
C ALA A 13 -14.09 -5.64 17.70
N LEU A 14 -13.20 -5.77 16.71
CA LEU A 14 -13.61 -5.92 15.32
C LEU A 14 -14.57 -7.11 15.22
N THR A 15 -15.83 -6.80 14.94
CA THR A 15 -16.81 -7.85 14.68
C THR A 15 -16.72 -8.24 13.21
N LYS A 16 -17.15 -9.44 12.89
CA LYS A 16 -17.05 -10.12 11.58
C LYS A 16 -17.77 -9.40 10.41
N GLY A 17 -18.17 -8.14 10.57
CA GLY A 17 -18.85 -7.29 9.60
C GLY A 17 -18.11 -5.99 9.22
N ASP A 18 -16.93 -5.71 9.79
CA ASP A 18 -16.17 -4.47 9.53
C ASP A 18 -15.28 -4.52 8.29
N THR A 19 -15.50 -5.46 7.38
CA THR A 19 -14.92 -5.33 6.03
C THR A 19 -15.54 -4.08 5.40
N PRO A 20 -14.77 -3.11 4.90
CA PRO A 20 -15.33 -2.01 4.12
C PRO A 20 -16.01 -2.62 2.90
N SER A 21 -17.32 -2.85 3.00
CA SER A 21 -18.11 -3.33 1.89
C SER A 21 -18.06 -2.24 0.84
N ALA A 22 -17.53 -2.56 -0.35
CA ALA A 22 -17.48 -1.62 -1.46
C ALA A 22 -18.85 -0.97 -1.58
N THR A 23 -18.91 0.36 -1.41
CA THR A 23 -20.19 1.06 -1.48
C THR A 23 -20.84 0.77 -2.83
N LYS A 24 -22.18 0.86 -2.91
CA LYS A 24 -22.89 0.66 -4.19
C LYS A 24 -22.32 1.54 -5.31
N ASP A 25 -21.77 2.69 -4.96
CA ASP A 25 -21.16 3.63 -5.90
C ASP A 25 -19.75 3.17 -6.34
N SER A 26 -18.95 2.62 -5.42
CA SER A 26 -17.66 2.00 -5.74
C SER A 26 -17.82 0.81 -6.70
N ALA A 27 -18.81 -0.05 -6.47
CA ALA A 27 -19.08 -1.20 -7.34
C ALA A 27 -19.44 -0.75 -8.77
N LYS A 28 -20.35 0.22 -8.91
CA LYS A 28 -20.72 0.79 -10.21
C LYS A 28 -19.53 1.43 -10.93
N PHE A 29 -18.67 2.14 -10.20
CA PHE A 29 -17.47 2.74 -10.77
C PHE A 29 -16.52 1.66 -11.32
N ILE A 30 -16.26 0.61 -10.53
CA ILE A 30 -15.39 -0.50 -10.94
C ILE A 30 -15.99 -1.23 -12.15
N ASP A 31 -17.28 -1.52 -12.16
CA ASP A 31 -17.95 -2.18 -13.29
C ASP A 31 -17.80 -1.37 -14.59
N ALA A 32 -18.02 -0.05 -14.51
CA ALA A 32 -17.88 0.85 -15.65
C ALA A 32 -16.42 1.03 -16.11
N LEU A 33 -15.43 0.88 -15.22
CA LEU A 33 -14.02 0.86 -15.59
C LEU A 33 -13.65 -0.46 -16.26
N MET A 34 -14.03 -1.59 -15.65
CA MET A 34 -13.77 -2.95 -16.14
C MET A 34 -14.44 -3.22 -17.50
N SER A 35 -15.57 -2.58 -17.81
CA SER A 35 -16.22 -2.69 -19.11
C SER A 35 -15.44 -1.99 -20.23
N LYS A 36 -14.55 -1.04 -19.90
CA LYS A 36 -13.71 -0.32 -20.85
C LYS A 36 -12.36 -0.99 -21.08
N MET A 37 -11.98 -1.95 -20.25
CA MET A 37 -10.67 -2.63 -20.30
C MET A 37 -10.65 -3.77 -21.32
N THR A 38 -9.53 -3.92 -22.02
CA THR A 38 -9.23 -5.13 -22.79
C THR A 38 -8.88 -6.29 -21.85
N LEU A 39 -8.78 -7.50 -22.39
CA LEU A 39 -8.35 -8.66 -21.59
C LEU A 39 -6.92 -8.47 -21.07
N GLU A 40 -6.03 -7.94 -21.90
CA GLU A 40 -4.62 -7.70 -21.58
C GLU A 40 -4.45 -6.70 -20.45
N GLU A 41 -5.25 -5.62 -20.43
CA GLU A 41 -5.22 -4.64 -19.34
C GLU A 41 -5.75 -5.23 -18.03
N LYS A 42 -6.76 -6.13 -18.09
CA LYS A 42 -7.25 -6.84 -16.90
C LYS A 42 -6.19 -7.78 -16.33
N ILE A 43 -5.48 -8.49 -17.21
CA ILE A 43 -4.33 -9.31 -16.82
C ILE A 43 -3.22 -8.40 -16.24
N GLY A 44 -3.01 -7.23 -16.84
CA GLY A 44 -2.07 -6.22 -16.37
C GLY A 44 -2.32 -5.78 -14.92
N GLN A 45 -3.58 -5.59 -14.52
CA GLN A 45 -3.92 -5.26 -13.13
C GLN A 45 -3.53 -6.34 -12.12
N MET A 46 -3.41 -7.60 -12.55
CA MET A 46 -2.96 -8.71 -11.70
C MET A 46 -1.43 -8.84 -11.65
N ASN A 47 -0.69 -7.95 -12.32
CA ASN A 47 0.76 -8.01 -12.42
C ASN A 47 1.42 -7.01 -11.45
N LEU A 48 2.15 -7.54 -10.47
CA LEU A 48 2.96 -6.79 -9.51
C LEU A 48 4.44 -6.94 -9.87
N LEU A 49 5.06 -5.87 -10.38
CA LEU A 49 6.47 -5.90 -10.76
C LEU A 49 7.35 -5.49 -9.59
N SER A 50 8.38 -6.28 -9.28
CA SER A 50 9.46 -5.84 -8.40
C SER A 50 10.46 -5.00 -9.20
N ILE A 51 10.72 -3.78 -8.73
CA ILE A 51 11.67 -2.83 -9.31
C ILE A 51 12.61 -2.43 -8.18
N GLY A 52 13.84 -2.93 -8.22
CA GLY A 52 14.77 -2.78 -7.10
C GLY A 52 15.73 -1.60 -7.26
N PHE A 53 15.83 -0.78 -6.22
CA PHE A 53 17.11 -0.32 -5.67
C PHE A 53 17.70 -1.38 -4.71
N ASP A 54 16.83 -2.13 -4.01
CA ASP A 54 17.16 -3.28 -3.16
C ASP A 54 16.75 -4.61 -3.79
N VAL A 55 17.57 -5.64 -3.57
CA VAL A 55 17.41 -6.99 -4.12
C VAL A 55 17.00 -7.94 -2.99
N THR A 56 15.70 -8.04 -2.72
CA THR A 56 15.14 -9.07 -1.82
C THR A 56 14.87 -10.41 -2.54
N GLY A 57 15.14 -10.47 -3.86
CA GLY A 57 15.03 -11.64 -4.76
C GLY A 57 15.55 -11.29 -6.18
N PRO A 58 15.49 -12.17 -7.19
CA PRO A 58 16.00 -11.86 -8.54
C PRO A 58 15.29 -10.64 -9.16
N VAL A 59 16.05 -9.60 -9.55
CA VAL A 59 15.49 -8.43 -10.28
C VAL A 59 15.30 -8.81 -11.75
N VAL A 60 14.05 -9.11 -12.14
CA VAL A 60 13.73 -9.63 -13.49
C VAL A 60 13.07 -8.57 -14.41
N SER A 61 12.69 -7.42 -13.88
CA SER A 61 11.81 -6.48 -14.58
C SER A 61 12.58 -5.48 -15.46
N LYS A 62 12.81 -5.82 -16.73
CA LYS A 62 13.24 -4.87 -17.78
C LYS A 62 12.02 -4.21 -18.44
N GLY A 63 12.19 -2.96 -18.91
CA GLY A 63 11.18 -2.23 -19.70
C GLY A 63 9.91 -1.86 -18.94
N VAL A 64 10.04 -1.51 -17.65
CA VAL A 64 8.88 -1.23 -16.78
C VAL A 64 8.06 -0.05 -17.31
N ASP A 65 8.70 1.07 -17.64
CA ASP A 65 8.03 2.27 -18.17
C ASP A 65 7.12 1.93 -19.36
N GLU A 66 7.58 1.12 -20.31
CA GLU A 66 6.77 0.68 -21.46
C GLU A 66 5.59 -0.22 -21.06
N LYS A 67 5.80 -1.13 -20.11
CA LYS A 67 4.74 -2.01 -19.60
C LYS A 67 3.65 -1.21 -18.89
N ILE A 68 4.04 -0.18 -18.12
CA ILE A 68 3.10 0.74 -17.47
C ILE A 68 2.28 1.51 -18.51
N LYS A 69 2.94 2.08 -19.54
CA LYS A 69 2.24 2.79 -20.64
C LYS A 69 1.21 1.89 -21.35
N LYS A 70 1.53 0.61 -21.51
CA LYS A 70 0.64 -0.40 -22.12
C LYS A 70 -0.46 -0.92 -21.17
N GLY A 71 -0.53 -0.48 -19.92
CA GLY A 71 -1.51 -0.95 -18.94
C GLY A 71 -1.27 -2.38 -18.45
N LEU A 72 -0.02 -2.87 -18.52
CA LEU A 72 0.35 -4.25 -18.19
C LEU A 72 0.89 -4.42 -16.76
N VAL A 73 0.67 -3.42 -15.90
CA VAL A 73 1.17 -3.37 -14.52
C VAL A 73 0.08 -2.79 -13.62
N GLY A 74 -0.29 -3.51 -12.57
CA GLY A 74 -1.23 -3.04 -11.54
C GLY A 74 -0.52 -2.43 -10.33
N GLY A 75 0.69 -2.89 -10.06
CA GLY A 75 1.49 -2.34 -8.97
C GLY A 75 2.99 -2.57 -9.12
N VAL A 76 3.74 -1.90 -8.26
CA VAL A 76 5.18 -1.94 -8.17
C VAL A 76 5.59 -2.25 -6.73
N PHE A 77 6.60 -3.08 -6.55
CA PHE A 77 7.19 -3.40 -5.26
C PHE A 77 8.67 -2.99 -5.22
N ASN A 78 9.20 -2.62 -4.04
CA ASN A 78 10.60 -2.18 -3.80
C ASN A 78 10.98 -0.79 -4.35
N THR A 79 10.01 0.06 -4.68
CA THR A 79 10.24 1.48 -5.01
C THR A 79 9.75 2.37 -3.88
N TYR A 80 10.68 2.93 -3.10
CA TYR A 80 10.38 3.60 -1.82
C TYR A 80 10.95 5.03 -1.70
N THR A 81 11.15 5.74 -2.81
CA THR A 81 11.50 7.18 -2.77
C THR A 81 10.39 8.02 -3.41
N PRO A 82 10.01 9.17 -2.83
CA PRO A 82 8.94 10.01 -3.37
C PRO A 82 9.12 10.36 -4.85
N SER A 83 10.36 10.62 -5.28
CA SER A 83 10.69 10.96 -6.67
C SER A 83 10.50 9.78 -7.62
N ALA A 84 10.91 8.57 -7.23
CA ALA A 84 10.75 7.37 -8.05
C ALA A 84 9.29 6.94 -8.14
N VAL A 85 8.57 6.93 -7.00
CA VAL A 85 7.13 6.65 -6.95
C VAL A 85 6.39 7.64 -7.84
N ARG A 86 6.65 8.94 -7.67
CA ARG A 86 5.99 9.99 -8.45
C ARG A 86 6.23 9.83 -9.95
N LYS A 87 7.47 9.54 -10.37
CA LYS A 87 7.79 9.30 -11.79
C LYS A 87 6.95 8.16 -12.38
N LEU A 88 6.88 7.01 -11.71
CA LEU A 88 6.13 5.85 -12.20
C LEU A 88 4.62 6.13 -12.23
N GLN A 89 4.11 6.81 -11.20
CA GLN A 89 2.71 7.18 -11.15
C GLN A 89 2.34 8.20 -12.23
N ASP A 90 3.21 9.17 -12.52
CA ASP A 90 3.00 10.14 -13.60
C ASP A 90 2.93 9.43 -14.97
N ILE A 91 3.72 8.37 -15.21
CA ILE A 91 3.60 7.55 -16.43
C ILE A 91 2.23 6.86 -16.49
N ALA A 92 1.79 6.22 -15.39
CA ALA A 92 0.51 5.52 -15.35
C ALA A 92 -0.67 6.48 -15.61
N ILE A 93 -0.66 7.67 -15.00
CA ILE A 93 -1.75 8.64 -15.10
C ILE A 93 -1.73 9.43 -16.41
N ASN A 94 -0.56 9.78 -16.94
CA ASN A 94 -0.46 10.68 -18.09
C ASN A 94 -0.30 9.95 -19.43
N GLU A 95 0.26 8.74 -19.43
CA GLU A 95 0.68 8.04 -20.65
C GLU A 95 -0.05 6.72 -20.92
N SER A 96 -0.79 6.17 -19.96
CA SER A 96 -1.61 4.96 -20.19
C SER A 96 -3.02 5.29 -20.70
N ARG A 97 -3.62 4.35 -21.44
CA ARG A 97 -4.94 4.54 -22.09
C ARG A 97 -6.07 4.86 -21.10
N LEU A 98 -6.13 4.11 -19.99
CA LEU A 98 -7.20 4.23 -18.99
C LEU A 98 -6.79 5.00 -17.74
N LYS A 99 -5.51 5.38 -17.60
CA LYS A 99 -5.01 6.20 -16.49
C LYS A 99 -5.28 5.56 -15.11
N ILE A 100 -5.18 4.24 -15.05
CA ILE A 100 -5.35 3.51 -13.80
C ILE A 100 -4.08 3.70 -12.96
N PRO A 101 -4.17 4.20 -11.70
CA PRO A 101 -3.01 4.40 -10.84
C PRO A 101 -2.34 3.07 -10.47
N LEU A 102 -1.03 3.12 -10.21
CA LEU A 102 -0.28 2.00 -9.66
C LEU A 102 -0.41 1.95 -8.13
N PHE A 103 -0.41 0.73 -7.61
CA PHE A 103 -0.18 0.41 -6.20
C PHE A 103 1.32 0.30 -5.91
N PHE A 104 1.81 0.82 -4.78
CA PHE A 104 3.23 0.83 -4.42
C PHE A 104 3.46 0.12 -3.08
N GLY A 105 4.04 -1.09 -3.15
CA GLY A 105 4.33 -1.92 -1.99
C GLY A 105 5.81 -1.91 -1.59
N TYR A 106 6.03 -2.10 -0.29
CA TYR A 106 7.35 -2.35 0.29
C TYR A 106 7.24 -3.12 1.60
N ASP A 107 8.31 -3.80 2.00
CA ASP A 107 8.39 -4.56 3.25
C ASP A 107 8.65 -3.64 4.44
N VAL A 108 7.61 -2.94 4.91
CA VAL A 108 7.65 -2.10 6.12
C VAL A 108 7.32 -2.97 7.35
N ILE A 109 8.31 -3.74 7.81
CA ILE A 109 8.05 -4.85 8.74
C ILE A 109 8.03 -4.43 10.22
N HIS A 110 9.01 -3.64 10.65
CA HIS A 110 9.15 -3.19 12.04
C HIS A 110 9.69 -1.75 12.10
N GLY A 111 9.24 -0.91 11.15
CA GLY A 111 9.76 0.43 10.92
C GLY A 111 10.08 0.66 9.43
N GLN A 112 10.18 1.93 9.04
CA GLN A 112 10.64 2.33 7.70
C GLN A 112 12.03 2.97 7.80
N HIS A 113 12.13 4.20 8.31
CA HIS A 113 13.39 4.84 8.68
C HIS A 113 13.67 4.69 10.17
N THR A 114 12.66 4.92 10.99
CA THR A 114 12.72 4.64 12.43
C THR A 114 12.49 3.15 12.65
N ILE A 115 13.57 2.44 13.00
CA ILE A 115 13.55 0.99 13.17
C ILE A 115 13.26 0.62 14.63
N PHE A 116 12.18 -0.12 14.85
CA PHE A 116 11.78 -0.69 16.14
C PHE A 116 12.38 -2.10 16.34
N PRO A 117 12.28 -2.71 17.54
CA PRO A 117 12.65 -4.11 17.71
C PRO A 117 11.92 -5.00 16.69
N ILE A 118 12.57 -6.07 16.26
CA ILE A 118 11.92 -7.05 15.37
C ILE A 118 10.62 -7.56 15.99
N ASN A 119 9.68 -8.02 15.15
CA ASN A 119 8.32 -8.40 15.58
C ASN A 119 8.30 -9.41 16.74
N LEU A 120 9.27 -10.34 16.81
CA LEU A 120 9.41 -11.25 17.95
C LEU A 120 9.73 -10.51 19.26
N GLY A 121 10.61 -9.51 19.21
CA GLY A 121 10.92 -8.64 20.35
C GLY A 121 9.76 -7.72 20.73
N LEU A 122 9.10 -7.08 19.75
CA LEU A 122 7.89 -6.27 20.00
C LEU A 122 6.79 -7.09 20.67
N SER A 123 6.56 -8.33 20.24
CA SER A 123 5.56 -9.20 20.88
C SER A 123 5.85 -9.50 22.35
N SER A 124 7.14 -9.48 22.75
CA SER A 124 7.56 -9.70 24.14
C SER A 124 7.28 -8.50 25.06
N SER A 125 6.84 -7.36 24.52
CA SER A 125 6.35 -6.24 25.33
C SER A 125 4.99 -6.52 25.98
N TRP A 126 4.18 -7.41 25.39
CA TRP A 126 2.78 -7.64 25.76
C TRP A 126 1.93 -6.35 25.79
N ASP A 127 2.36 -5.31 25.07
CA ASP A 127 1.72 -4.00 25.03
C ASP A 127 1.15 -3.74 23.63
N THR A 128 -0.16 -3.95 23.48
CA THR A 128 -0.86 -3.77 22.19
C THR A 128 -0.94 -2.32 21.76
N ASP A 129 -0.99 -1.39 22.72
CA ASP A 129 -1.05 0.05 22.43
C ASP A 129 0.31 0.52 21.91
N LEU A 130 1.41 0.00 22.47
CA LEU A 130 2.76 0.23 21.94
C LEU A 130 2.90 -0.32 20.52
N ILE A 131 2.44 -1.55 20.27
CA ILE A 131 2.50 -2.18 18.94
C ILE A 131 1.75 -1.31 17.91
N GLU A 132 0.53 -0.86 18.21
CA GLU A 132 -0.25 0.02 17.34
C GLU A 132 0.50 1.33 17.04
N ARG A 133 1.09 1.95 18.07
CA ARG A 133 1.87 3.19 17.90
C ARG A 133 3.09 2.99 17.02
N THR A 134 3.80 1.86 17.14
CA THR A 134 4.95 1.56 16.28
C THR A 134 4.53 1.35 14.82
N ALA A 135 3.42 0.64 14.59
CA ALA A 135 2.87 0.44 13.24
C ALA A 135 2.37 1.76 12.63
N SER A 136 1.70 2.61 13.42
CA SER A 136 1.25 3.93 12.97
C SER A 136 2.41 4.86 12.62
N ALA A 137 3.51 4.82 13.39
CA ALA A 137 4.71 5.59 13.08
C ALA A 137 5.36 5.12 11.77
N ALA A 138 5.49 3.80 11.59
CA ALA A 138 6.02 3.22 10.36
C ALA A 138 5.14 3.55 9.13
N ALA A 139 3.82 3.48 9.27
CA ALA A 139 2.88 3.86 8.21
C ALA A 139 2.97 5.35 7.84
N ALA A 140 3.18 6.23 8.81
CA ALA A 140 3.37 7.66 8.57
C ALA A 140 4.64 7.93 7.75
N GLU A 141 5.75 7.26 8.08
CA GLU A 141 6.99 7.36 7.30
C GLU A 141 6.83 6.77 5.90
N ALA A 142 6.29 5.56 5.78
CA ALA A 142 6.09 4.87 4.50
C ALA A 142 5.19 5.66 3.54
N SER A 143 4.07 6.19 4.04
CA SER A 143 3.14 6.99 3.23
C SER A 143 3.75 8.33 2.79
N ALA A 144 4.62 8.93 3.61
CA ALA A 144 5.39 10.11 3.21
C ALA A 144 6.36 9.82 2.04
N GLU A 145 6.75 8.56 1.86
CA GLU A 145 7.58 8.11 0.74
C GLU A 145 6.80 7.68 -0.51
N GLY A 146 5.47 7.69 -0.41
CA GLY A 146 4.57 7.35 -1.52
C GLY A 146 4.13 5.89 -1.56
N LEU A 147 4.37 5.11 -0.51
CA LEU A 147 3.81 3.77 -0.34
C LEU A 147 2.34 3.85 0.06
N ASN A 148 1.50 2.92 -0.42
CA ASN A 148 0.05 2.94 -0.22
C ASN A 148 -0.59 1.57 -0.06
#